data_AF-A0A553P1Z8-F1
#
_entry.id   AF-A0A553P1Z8-F1
#
_cell.length_a   1.000
_cell.length_b   1.000
_cell.length_c   1.000
_cell.angle_alpha   90.00
_cell.angle_beta   90.00
_cell.angle_gamma   90.00
#
_symmetry.space_group_name_H-M   'P 1'
#
loop_
_entity.id
_entity.type
_entity.pdbx_description
1 polymer ?
#
loop_
_entity_poly.entity_id
_entity_poly.type
_entity_poly.pdbx_seq_one_letter_code
_entity_poly.pdbx_strand_id
1 'polypeptide(L)'
;MARWAILCVFLLVLSQAWTLGEKPVPSELKDPFLFCDACYATITEVTAMMVQSKGSKLKQRIKTALDSVCSTDHLRRYILSPPKMTKACSALLKTWRFELEQLLQEQFHGGKESNVDILLETFCRGESSIQACREDQEFPTRKRDRERSEQQSKAQEPKDEL
;
A
#
# COMPACT_ATOMS: atom_id res chain seq x y z
N MET A 1 -51.31 -22.08 9.71
CA MET A 1 -50.69 -20.97 10.48
C MET A 1 -49.17 -21.07 10.62
N ALA A 2 -48.50 -22.19 10.27
CA ALA A 2 -47.05 -22.36 10.47
C ALA A 2 -46.14 -21.84 9.31
N ARG A 3 -46.69 -21.47 8.15
CA ARG A 3 -45.89 -21.06 6.97
C ARG A 3 -45.36 -19.63 7.05
N TRP A 4 -45.99 -18.76 7.85
CA TRP A 4 -45.56 -17.36 8.02
C TRP A 4 -44.45 -17.18 9.07
N ALA A 5 -44.35 -18.09 10.05
CA ALA A 5 -43.32 -18.03 11.08
C ALA A 5 -41.90 -18.33 10.53
N ILE A 6 -41.80 -19.18 9.50
CA ILE A 6 -40.53 -19.59 8.89
C ILE A 6 -39.93 -18.45 8.04
N LEU A 7 -40.77 -17.63 7.40
CA LEU A 7 -40.35 -16.47 6.61
C LEU A 7 -39.76 -15.33 7.46
N CYS A 8 -40.30 -15.09 8.66
CA CYS A 8 -39.75 -14.07 9.56
C CYS A 8 -38.38 -14.45 10.14
N VAL A 9 -38.14 -15.73 10.43
CA VAL A 9 -36.85 -16.19 10.97
C VAL A 9 -35.76 -16.10 9.90
N PHE A 10 -36.05 -16.43 8.64
CA PHE A 10 -35.09 -16.27 7.54
C PHE A 10 -34.73 -14.80 7.26
N LEU A 11 -35.68 -13.87 7.38
CA LEU A 11 -35.43 -12.43 7.22
C LEU A 11 -34.61 -11.82 8.37
N LEU A 12 -34.72 -12.36 9.60
CA LEU A 12 -33.92 -11.92 10.75
C LEU A 12 -32.47 -12.45 10.73
N VAL A 13 -32.21 -13.58 10.10
CA VAL A 13 -30.84 -14.13 9.96
C VAL A 13 -30.08 -13.45 8.82
N LEU A 14 -30.76 -13.03 7.75
CA LEU A 14 -30.15 -12.32 6.62
C LEU A 14 -29.73 -10.87 6.95
N SER A 15 -30.30 -10.26 7.98
CA SER A 15 -29.93 -8.88 8.39
C SER A 15 -28.67 -8.80 9.26
N GLN A 16 -28.18 -9.93 9.80
CA GLN A 16 -26.98 -9.95 10.64
C GLN A 16 -25.67 -10.29 9.90
N ALA A 17 -25.72 -10.45 8.57
CA ALA A 17 -24.55 -10.83 7.77
C ALA A 17 -23.67 -9.64 7.30
N TRP A 18 -23.98 -8.40 7.69
CA TRP A 18 -23.34 -7.20 7.12
C TRP A 18 -22.75 -6.29 8.18
N THR A 19 -21.66 -6.70 8.83
CA THR A 19 -20.67 -5.75 9.37
C THR A 19 -19.28 -6.41 9.33
N LEU A 20 -18.82 -6.75 8.12
CA LEU A 20 -17.39 -6.98 7.91
C LEU A 20 -16.70 -5.62 8.09
N GLY A 21 -16.14 -5.39 9.28
CA GLY A 21 -15.74 -4.07 9.76
C GLY A 21 -14.66 -3.41 8.90
N GLU A 22 -15.03 -2.36 8.16
CA GLU A 22 -14.08 -1.39 7.63
C GLU A 22 -13.34 -0.73 8.80
N LYS A 23 -12.00 -0.75 8.74
CA LYS A 23 -11.18 -0.05 9.72
C LYS A 23 -11.26 1.46 9.46
N PRO A 24 -11.50 2.29 10.48
CA PRO A 24 -11.53 3.74 10.28
C PRO A 24 -10.16 4.24 9.84
N VAL A 25 -10.13 5.09 8.82
CA VAL A 25 -8.90 5.74 8.35
C VAL A 25 -8.38 6.72 9.44
N PRO A 26 -7.11 6.60 9.87
CA PRO A 26 -6.57 7.47 10.92
C PRO A 26 -6.42 8.92 10.44
N SER A 27 -6.38 9.86 11.38
CA SER A 27 -6.30 11.30 11.10
C SER A 27 -5.13 11.71 10.20
N GLU A 28 -4.02 11.01 10.35
CA GLU A 28 -2.76 11.19 9.63
C GLU A 28 -2.87 10.79 8.15
N LEU A 29 -3.91 10.06 7.77
CA LEU A 29 -4.15 9.54 6.41
C LEU A 29 -5.46 10.05 5.81
N LYS A 30 -6.03 11.13 6.36
CA LYS A 30 -7.26 11.74 5.85
C LYS A 30 -7.09 12.40 4.48
N ASP A 31 -5.88 12.88 4.18
CA ASP A 31 -5.55 13.41 2.87
C ASP A 31 -5.34 12.24 1.89
N PRO A 32 -6.20 12.06 0.87
CA PRO A 32 -6.11 10.94 -0.06
C PRO A 32 -4.79 10.92 -0.84
N PHE A 33 -4.21 12.09 -1.12
CA PHE A 33 -2.93 12.19 -1.81
C PHE A 33 -1.79 11.67 -0.94
N LEU A 34 -1.77 12.10 0.33
CA LEU A 34 -0.81 11.63 1.33
C LEU A 34 -0.95 10.13 1.58
N PHE A 35 -2.19 9.64 1.69
CA PHE A 35 -2.44 8.23 1.94
C PHE A 35 -1.97 7.35 0.78
N CYS A 36 -2.31 7.73 -0.45
CA CYS A 36 -1.90 7.01 -1.64
C CYS A 36 -0.36 6.97 -1.78
N ASP A 37 0.31 8.11 -1.60
CA ASP A 37 1.77 8.17 -1.71
C ASP A 37 2.47 7.41 -0.57
N ALA A 38 1.92 7.46 0.65
CA ALA A 38 2.43 6.69 1.78
C ALA A 38 2.28 5.17 1.56
N CYS A 39 1.16 4.73 1.00
CA CYS A 39 0.95 3.33 0.63
C CYS A 39 1.96 2.89 -0.43
N TYR A 40 2.10 3.69 -1.50
CA TYR A 40 3.06 3.44 -2.57
C TYR A 40 4.49 3.30 -2.04
N ALA A 41 4.93 4.25 -1.22
CA ALA A 41 6.26 4.27 -0.64
C ALA A 41 6.52 3.06 0.25
N THR A 42 5.56 2.76 1.13
CA THR A 42 5.68 1.64 2.08
C THR A 42 5.81 0.31 1.33
N ILE A 43 4.95 0.04 0.35
CA ILE A 43 4.99 -1.22 -0.42
C ILE A 43 6.26 -1.30 -1.26
N THR A 44 6.69 -0.21 -1.87
CA THR A 44 7.91 -0.18 -2.69
C THR A 44 9.15 -0.49 -1.85
N GLU A 45 9.32 0.16 -0.71
CA GLU A 45 10.46 -0.07 0.18
C GLU A 45 10.42 -1.46 0.84
N VAL A 46 9.25 -1.92 1.32
CA VAL A 46 9.12 -3.28 1.87
C VAL A 46 9.49 -4.32 0.84
N THR A 47 9.01 -4.19 -0.41
CA THR A 47 9.32 -5.13 -1.49
C THR A 47 10.82 -5.17 -1.75
N ALA A 48 11.48 -4.00 -1.80
CA ALA A 48 12.93 -3.92 -1.96
C ALA A 48 13.68 -4.61 -0.81
N MET A 49 13.29 -4.38 0.44
CA MET A 49 13.88 -5.06 1.61
C MET A 49 13.65 -6.58 1.57
N MET A 50 12.48 -7.02 1.15
CA MET A 50 12.17 -8.44 0.99
C MET A 50 13.08 -9.07 -0.05
N VAL A 51 13.25 -8.45 -1.23
CA VAL A 51 14.14 -8.97 -2.29
C VAL A 51 15.61 -8.98 -1.86
N GLN A 52 16.06 -7.98 -1.11
CA GLN A 52 17.45 -7.90 -0.63
C GLN A 52 17.78 -8.89 0.50
N SER A 53 16.80 -9.24 1.34
CA SER A 53 17.00 -10.07 2.54
C SER A 53 16.93 -11.59 2.31
N LYS A 54 17.29 -12.06 1.10
CA LYS A 54 17.30 -13.51 0.78
C LYS A 54 18.20 -14.29 1.76
N GLY A 55 17.77 -15.50 2.12
CA GLY A 55 18.51 -16.40 3.01
C GLY A 55 17.98 -16.47 4.46
N SER A 56 17.25 -15.45 4.92
CA SER A 56 16.55 -15.51 6.21
C SER A 56 15.17 -16.20 6.09
N LYS A 57 14.63 -16.71 7.21
CA LYS A 57 13.27 -17.27 7.24
C LYS A 57 12.24 -16.21 6.83
N LEU A 58 11.23 -16.60 6.04
CA LEU A 58 10.23 -15.67 5.48
C LEU A 58 9.59 -14.76 6.54
N LYS A 59 9.09 -15.34 7.64
CA LYS A 59 8.47 -14.56 8.74
C LYS A 59 9.42 -13.53 9.35
N GLN A 60 10.71 -13.86 9.46
CA GLN A 60 11.72 -12.94 9.97
C GLN A 60 11.98 -11.80 8.99
N ARG A 61 12.08 -12.09 7.69
CA ARG A 61 12.23 -11.07 6.64
C ARG A 61 11.07 -10.07 6.65
N ILE A 62 9.83 -10.58 6.69
CA ILE A 62 8.62 -9.75 6.76
C ILE A 62 8.65 -8.87 8.01
N LYS A 63 8.90 -9.46 9.19
CA LYS A 63 8.97 -8.70 10.44
C LYS A 63 10.02 -7.59 10.36
N THR A 64 11.24 -7.91 9.93
CA THR A 64 12.34 -6.94 9.82
C THR A 64 12.02 -5.83 8.82
N ALA A 65 11.44 -6.16 7.67
CA ALA A 65 11.05 -5.16 6.68
C ALA A 65 9.99 -4.20 7.26
N LEU A 66 8.93 -4.73 7.86
CA LEU A 66 7.86 -3.90 8.43
C LEU A 66 8.29 -3.08 9.65
N ASP A 67 9.25 -3.56 10.43
CA ASP A 67 9.78 -2.82 11.59
C ASP A 67 10.69 -1.65 11.17
N SER A 68 11.28 -1.70 9.97
CA SER A 68 12.29 -0.72 9.52
C SER A 68 11.83 0.21 8.41
N VAL A 69 10.81 -0.18 7.62
CA VAL A 69 10.38 0.56 6.42
C VAL A 69 10.02 2.02 6.67
N CYS A 70 9.45 2.36 7.84
CA CYS A 70 9.05 3.73 8.12
C CYS A 70 10.20 4.68 8.52
N SER A 71 11.46 4.24 8.43
CA SER A 71 12.61 5.10 8.70
C SER A 71 12.73 6.23 7.68
N THR A 72 13.26 7.36 8.12
CA THR A 72 13.49 8.54 7.29
C THR A 72 14.39 8.23 6.09
N ASP A 73 15.37 7.33 6.27
CA ASP A 73 16.35 6.99 5.23
C ASP A 73 15.72 6.32 4.02
N HIS A 74 14.72 5.47 4.23
CA HIS A 74 13.96 4.81 3.16
C HIS A 74 12.97 5.77 2.49
N LEU A 75 12.41 6.71 3.26
CA LEU A 75 11.31 7.55 2.80
C LEU A 75 11.73 8.92 2.25
N ARG A 76 13.03 9.26 2.28
CA ARG A 76 13.54 10.57 1.82
C ARG A 76 13.34 10.87 0.33
N ARG A 77 13.14 9.84 -0.50
CA ARG A 77 13.06 9.98 -1.96
C ARG A 77 11.66 10.28 -2.48
N TYR A 78 10.63 10.21 -1.64
CA TYR A 78 9.23 10.37 -2.04
C TYR A 78 8.82 11.85 -2.09
N ILE A 79 7.58 12.16 -2.51
CA ILE A 79 7.17 13.54 -2.83
C ILE A 79 6.98 14.43 -1.61
N LEU A 80 6.58 13.83 -0.50
CA LEU A 80 6.30 14.54 0.74
C LEU A 80 7.53 14.63 1.62
N SER A 81 7.54 15.60 2.52
CA SER A 81 8.67 15.77 3.44
C SER A 81 8.88 14.50 4.29
N PRO A 82 10.14 14.12 4.58
CA PRO A 82 10.43 12.87 5.28
C PRO A 82 9.66 12.70 6.62
N PRO A 83 9.49 13.74 7.47
CA PRO A 83 8.70 13.61 8.69
C PRO A 83 7.21 13.31 8.44
N LYS A 84 6.63 13.84 7.36
CA LYS A 84 5.24 13.56 6.97
C LYS A 84 5.11 12.11 6.48
N MET A 85 6.04 11.67 5.64
CA MET A 85 6.05 10.29 5.13
C MET A 85 6.22 9.26 6.25
N THR A 86 7.16 9.49 7.17
CA THR A 86 7.36 8.59 8.32
C THR A 86 6.10 8.50 9.19
N LYS A 87 5.41 9.62 9.46
CA LYS A 87 4.13 9.61 10.18
C LYS A 87 3.05 8.83 9.43
N ALA A 88 2.89 9.08 8.14
CA ALA A 88 1.89 8.40 7.32
C ALA A 88 2.15 6.89 7.20
N CYS A 89 3.41 6.48 6.96
CA CYS A 89 3.84 5.08 6.97
C CYS A 89 3.54 4.42 8.33
N SER A 90 3.88 5.10 9.42
CA SER A 90 3.66 4.57 10.78
C SER A 90 2.17 4.41 11.08
N ALA A 91 1.34 5.36 10.66
CA ALA A 91 -0.12 5.29 10.79
C ALA A 91 -0.69 4.14 9.94
N LEU A 92 -0.19 3.96 8.72
CA LEU A 92 -0.61 2.88 7.82
C LEU A 92 -0.27 1.51 8.43
N LEU A 93 0.96 1.30 8.89
CA LEU A 93 1.33 0.04 9.55
C LEU A 93 0.60 -0.16 10.87
N LYS A 94 0.37 0.88 11.66
CA LYS A 94 -0.40 0.75 12.91
C LYS A 94 -1.80 0.18 12.66
N THR A 95 -2.43 0.55 11.55
CA THR A 95 -3.82 0.15 11.23
C THR A 95 -3.90 -1.15 10.43
N TRP A 96 -3.02 -1.33 9.43
CA TRP A 96 -3.12 -2.41 8.43
C TRP A 96 -1.89 -3.31 8.33
N ARG A 97 -1.02 -3.32 9.36
CA ARG A 97 0.16 -4.20 9.38
C ARG A 97 -0.22 -5.67 9.24
N PHE A 98 -1.30 -6.13 9.86
CA PHE A 98 -1.69 -7.53 9.79
C PHE A 98 -2.05 -7.95 8.36
N GLU A 99 -2.84 -7.14 7.66
CA GLU A 99 -3.20 -7.35 6.26
C GLU A 99 -1.97 -7.36 5.35
N LEU A 100 -1.03 -6.45 5.60
CA LEU A 100 0.23 -6.41 4.85
C LEU A 100 1.08 -7.64 5.12
N GLU A 101 1.16 -8.09 6.38
CA GLU A 101 1.88 -9.31 6.75
C GLU A 101 1.30 -10.55 6.05
N GLN A 102 -0.03 -10.68 5.99
CA GLN A 102 -0.69 -11.78 5.28
C GLN A 102 -0.38 -11.74 3.78
N LEU A 103 -0.55 -10.58 3.16
CA LEU A 103 -0.26 -10.41 1.74
C LEU A 103 1.20 -10.76 1.40
N LEU A 104 2.16 -10.28 2.21
CA LEU A 104 3.57 -10.59 2.01
C LEU A 104 3.87 -12.08 2.23
N GLN A 105 3.20 -12.74 3.18
CA GLN A 105 3.35 -14.18 3.38
C GLN A 105 2.89 -14.94 2.15
N GLU A 106 1.73 -14.60 1.59
CA GLU A 106 1.18 -15.24 0.38
C GLU A 106 2.07 -15.02 -0.84
N GLN A 107 2.49 -13.77 -1.06
CA GLN A 107 3.21 -13.36 -2.26
C GLN A 107 4.67 -13.87 -2.31
N PHE A 108 5.32 -14.02 -1.15
CA PHE A 108 6.69 -14.54 -1.06
C PHE A 108 6.74 -16.00 -0.57
N HIS A 109 5.59 -16.68 -0.44
CA HIS A 109 5.54 -18.10 -0.07
C HIS A 109 6.28 -18.97 -1.10
N GLY A 110 6.91 -20.04 -0.64
CA GLY A 110 7.59 -21.00 -1.52
C GLY A 110 8.81 -20.45 -2.25
N GLY A 111 9.35 -19.30 -1.83
CA GLY A 111 10.56 -18.71 -2.44
C GLY A 111 10.29 -17.90 -3.71
N LYS A 112 9.02 -17.61 -4.02
CA LYS A 112 8.66 -16.72 -5.13
C LYS A 112 9.15 -15.30 -4.87
N GLU A 113 9.58 -14.63 -5.93
CA GLU A 113 9.72 -13.18 -5.93
C GLU A 113 8.41 -12.56 -6.39
N SER A 114 7.87 -11.63 -5.61
CA SER A 114 6.68 -10.88 -6.00
C SER A 114 7.08 -9.56 -6.65
N ASN A 115 6.25 -9.11 -7.60
CA ASN A 115 6.41 -7.81 -8.24
C ASN A 115 5.78 -6.74 -7.35
N VAL A 116 6.47 -5.61 -7.20
CA VAL A 116 5.96 -4.41 -6.52
C VAL A 116 4.60 -3.98 -7.10
N ASP A 117 4.39 -4.09 -8.40
CA ASP A 117 3.12 -3.71 -9.04
C ASP A 117 1.96 -4.58 -8.54
N ILE A 118 2.16 -5.90 -8.39
CA ILE A 118 1.12 -6.80 -7.88
C ILE A 118 0.75 -6.45 -6.43
N LEU A 119 1.75 -6.17 -5.60
CA LEU A 119 1.55 -5.77 -4.21
C LEU A 119 0.84 -4.41 -4.11
N LEU A 120 1.20 -3.46 -4.97
CA LEU A 120 0.57 -2.14 -5.04
C LEU A 120 -0.89 -2.24 -5.48
N GLU A 121 -1.16 -3.00 -6.54
CA GLU A 121 -2.52 -3.21 -7.01
C GLU A 121 -3.35 -3.95 -5.96
N THR A 122 -2.80 -4.93 -5.25
CA THR A 122 -3.57 -5.70 -4.26
C THR A 122 -3.82 -4.91 -2.97
N PHE A 123 -2.82 -4.18 -2.48
CA PHE A 123 -2.85 -3.54 -1.16
C PHE A 123 -3.27 -2.05 -1.18
N CYS A 124 -2.86 -1.31 -2.22
CA CYS A 124 -3.12 0.13 -2.27
C CYS A 124 -4.36 0.50 -3.09
N ARG A 125 -4.72 -0.31 -4.11
CA ARG A 125 -5.84 -0.03 -5.02
C ARG A 125 -6.97 -1.07 -4.97
N GLY A 126 -6.64 -2.33 -4.76
CA GLY A 126 -7.54 -3.47 -4.95
C GLY A 126 -8.54 -3.67 -3.82
N GLU A 127 -9.23 -4.81 -3.86
CA GLU A 127 -10.31 -5.22 -2.93
C GLU A 127 -9.92 -5.28 -1.44
N SER A 128 -8.67 -4.98 -1.10
CA SER A 128 -8.25 -4.79 0.28
C SER A 128 -9.03 -3.66 0.96
N SER A 129 -9.23 -3.79 2.27
CA SER A 129 -9.98 -2.86 3.13
C SER A 129 -9.36 -1.47 3.29
N ILE A 130 -8.34 -1.12 2.50
CA ILE A 130 -7.49 0.05 2.69
C ILE A 130 -7.85 1.16 1.70
N GLN A 131 -8.12 0.81 0.44
CA GLN A 131 -8.46 1.74 -0.66
C GLN A 131 -7.65 3.05 -0.62
N ALA A 132 -6.33 2.95 -0.48
CA ALA A 132 -5.45 4.11 -0.29
C ALA A 132 -5.37 5.01 -1.54
N CYS A 133 -5.47 4.41 -2.71
CA CYS A 133 -5.37 5.07 -4.01
C CYS A 133 -6.63 4.80 -4.84
N ARG A 134 -7.01 5.77 -5.67
CA ARG A 134 -8.01 5.54 -6.70
C ARG A 134 -7.42 4.67 -7.82
N GLU A 135 -8.25 3.79 -8.37
CA GLU A 135 -7.86 2.84 -9.42
C GLU A 135 -7.40 3.54 -10.71
N ASP A 136 -8.02 4.68 -11.04
CA ASP A 136 -7.79 5.48 -12.25
C ASP A 136 -6.64 6.50 -12.11
N GLN A 137 -6.01 6.61 -10.94
CA GLN A 137 -4.99 7.62 -10.66
C GLN A 137 -3.58 7.01 -10.59
N GLU A 138 -2.63 7.57 -11.36
CA GLU A 138 -1.21 7.23 -11.23
C GLU A 138 -0.65 7.61 -9.85
N PHE A 139 0.23 6.76 -9.30
CA PHE A 139 0.88 7.03 -8.01
C PHE A 139 1.66 8.36 -8.04
N PRO A 140 1.48 9.26 -7.05
CA PRO A 140 2.06 10.61 -7.08
C PRO A 140 3.58 10.64 -7.31
N THR A 141 4.33 9.78 -6.61
CA THR A 141 5.78 9.70 -6.79
C THR A 141 6.18 9.24 -8.21
N ARG A 142 5.47 8.27 -8.82
CA ARG A 142 5.74 7.83 -10.21
C ARG A 142 5.56 8.97 -11.21
N LYS A 143 4.45 9.71 -11.05
CA LYS A 143 4.16 10.88 -11.90
C LYS A 143 5.30 11.92 -11.83
N ARG A 144 5.75 12.28 -10.62
CA ARG A 144 6.85 13.23 -10.44
C ARG A 144 8.17 12.74 -11.03
N ASP A 145 8.51 11.47 -10.84
CA ASP A 145 9.76 10.91 -11.34
C ASP A 145 9.78 10.87 -12.88
N ARG A 146 8.62 10.62 -13.51
CA ARG A 146 8.42 10.74 -14.96
C ARG A 146 8.60 12.19 -15.43
N GLU A 147 7.89 13.14 -14.82
CA GLU A 147 7.98 14.57 -15.17
C GLU A 147 9.43 15.09 -15.05
N ARG A 148 10.16 14.64 -14.02
CA ARG A 148 11.58 14.97 -13.83
C ARG A 148 12.47 14.42 -14.96
N SER A 149 12.21 13.19 -15.38
CA SER A 149 12.97 12.53 -16.46
C SER A 149 12.72 13.21 -17.81
N GLU A 150 11.48 13.62 -18.09
CA GLU A 150 11.10 14.36 -19.30
C GLU A 150 11.70 15.78 -19.33
N GLN A 151 11.88 16.42 -18.18
CA GLN A 151 12.57 17.72 -18.10
C GLN A 151 14.08 17.58 -18.32
N GLN A 152 14.70 16.52 -17.81
CA GLN A 152 16.12 16.25 -18.00
C GLN A 152 16.47 15.94 -19.45
N SER A 153 15.62 15.19 -20.16
CA SER A 153 15.85 14.89 -21.58
C SER A 153 15.74 16.13 -22.47
N LYS A 154 14.79 17.03 -22.21
CA LYS A 154 14.65 18.31 -22.94
C LYS A 154 15.78 19.29 -22.68
N ALA A 155 16.39 19.25 -21.49
CA ALA A 155 17.53 20.10 -21.16
C ALA A 155 18.85 19.62 -21.80
N GLN A 156 18.88 18.38 -22.31
CA GLN A 156 20.05 17.76 -22.94
C GLN A 156 19.98 17.79 -24.48
N GLU A 157 18.94 18.38 -25.09
CA GLU A 157 18.95 18.65 -26.53
C GLU A 157 20.06 19.68 -26.83
N PRO A 158 21.08 19.33 -27.64
CA PRO A 158 22.12 20.26 -28.03
C PRO A 158 21.48 21.44 -28.78
N LYS A 159 21.79 22.65 -28.33
CA LYS A 159 21.60 23.84 -29.16
C LYS A 159 22.56 23.72 -30.32
N ASP A 160 22.11 23.15 -31.43
CA ASP A 160 22.80 23.30 -32.70
C ASP A 160 22.82 24.82 -33.01
N GLU A 161 24.00 25.41 -32.81
CA GLU A 161 24.35 26.77 -33.21
C GLU A 161 24.06 26.92 -34.71
N LEU A 162 23.16 27.85 -35.04
CA LEU A 162 22.95 28.36 -36.39
C LEU A 162 23.82 29.60 -36.63
#